data_AF-A0A0C9ZZ58-F1
#
_entry.id   AF-A0A0C9ZZ58-F1
#
_cell.length_a   1.000
_cell.length_b   1.000
_cell.length_c   1.000
_cell.angle_alpha   90.00
_cell.angle_beta   90.00
_cell.angle_gamma   90.00
#
_symmetry.space_group_name_H-M   'P 1'
#
loop_
_entity.id
_entity.type
_entity.pdbx_description
1 polymer ?
#
loop_
_entity_poly.entity_id
_entity_poly.type
_entity_poly.pdbx_seq_one_letter_code
_entity_poly.pdbx_strand_id
1 'polypeptide(L)'
;PKTHFKITLRRSAIGLGEKKKETLVSLGLHRRMQTVYHPHTPETGGKILKVKELVEVENVPTSAVRTQEQQRQERKASRGYAVAGSRMRAFQWE
;
A
#
# COMPACT_ATOMS: atom_id res chain seq x y z
N PRO A 1 4.95 20.11 6.77
CA PRO A 1 6.27 19.61 6.28
C PRO A 1 6.11 18.21 5.68
N LYS A 2 7.00 17.81 4.77
CA LYS A 2 7.04 16.42 4.26
C LYS A 2 7.80 15.56 5.26
N THR A 3 7.16 14.51 5.76
CA THR A 3 7.64 13.73 6.91
C THR A 3 7.75 12.23 6.62
N HIS A 4 7.15 11.75 5.52
CA HIS A 4 7.09 10.33 5.17
C HIS A 4 7.47 10.08 3.71
N PHE A 5 8.10 8.94 3.48
CA PHE A 5 8.26 8.32 2.17
C PHE A 5 7.00 7.53 1.84
N LYS A 6 6.33 7.87 0.74
CA LYS A 6 5.36 7.00 0.06
C LYS A 6 6.14 6.21 -0.98
N ILE A 7 6.27 4.91 -0.74
CA ILE A 7 7.09 4.01 -1.57
C ILE A 7 6.17 3.07 -2.32
N THR A 8 6.25 3.05 -3.65
CA THR A 8 5.47 2.16 -4.50
C THR A 8 6.40 1.23 -5.28
N LEU A 9 6.20 -0.09 -5.19
CA LEU A 9 6.97 -1.05 -5.96
C LEU A 9 6.50 -1.08 -7.43
N ARG A 10 7.31 -0.54 -8.35
CA ARG A 10 6.96 -0.46 -9.78
C ARG A 10 7.49 -1.64 -10.58
N ARG A 11 8.70 -2.13 -10.29
CA ARG A 11 9.31 -3.27 -10.96
C ARG A 11 9.45 -4.47 -10.03
N SER A 12 9.38 -5.68 -10.62
CA SER A 12 9.54 -6.93 -9.88
C SER A 12 11.01 -7.18 -9.54
N ALA A 13 11.26 -7.88 -8.42
CA ALA A 13 12.58 -8.39 -8.06
C ALA A 13 12.86 -9.82 -8.56
N ILE A 14 12.03 -10.33 -9.46
CA ILE A 14 12.31 -11.60 -10.15
C ILE A 14 13.64 -11.52 -10.90
N GLY A 15 14.44 -12.59 -10.82
CA GLY A 15 15.77 -12.61 -11.43
C GLY A 15 16.83 -11.74 -10.74
N LEU A 16 16.49 -11.04 -9.64
CA LEU A 16 17.45 -10.28 -8.85
C LEU A 16 17.97 -11.11 -7.66
N GLY A 17 19.13 -10.71 -7.13
CA GLY A 17 19.74 -11.35 -5.96
C GLY A 17 18.91 -11.22 -4.68
N GLU A 18 19.10 -12.17 -3.77
CA GLU A 18 18.37 -12.31 -2.50
C GLU A 18 18.40 -11.03 -1.66
N LYS A 19 19.57 -10.38 -1.54
CA LYS A 19 19.73 -9.12 -0.80
C LYS A 19 18.75 -8.02 -1.24
N LYS A 20 18.40 -7.94 -2.53
CA LYS A 20 17.41 -6.96 -3.03
C LYS A 20 15.99 -7.38 -2.65
N LYS A 21 15.67 -8.68 -2.76
CA LYS A 21 14.38 -9.23 -2.34
C LYS A 21 14.13 -9.03 -0.84
N GLU A 22 15.11 -9.35 0.00
CA GLU A 22 15.05 -9.14 1.45
C GLU A 22 14.86 -7.66 1.79
N THR A 23 15.53 -6.75 1.06
CA THR A 23 15.36 -5.31 1.28
C THR A 23 13.92 -4.88 1.01
N LEU A 24 13.28 -5.38 -0.06
CA LEU A 24 11.87 -5.11 -0.34
C LEU A 24 10.94 -5.68 0.74
N VAL A 25 11.19 -6.92 1.18
CA VAL A 25 10.43 -7.55 2.28
C VAL A 25 10.56 -6.73 3.56
N SER A 26 11.76 -6.25 3.89
CA SER A 26 12.00 -5.41 5.07
C SER A 26 11.31 -4.04 5.01
N LEU A 27 11.04 -3.53 3.81
CA LEU A 27 10.22 -2.33 3.59
C LEU A 27 8.71 -2.62 3.61
N GLY A 28 8.29 -3.90 3.66
CA GLY A 28 6.89 -4.33 3.60
C GLY A 28 6.32 -4.42 2.19
N LEU A 29 7.18 -4.47 1.17
CA LEU A 29 6.79 -4.57 -0.24
C LEU A 29 6.85 -6.02 -0.71
N HIS A 30 5.68 -6.65 -0.83
CA HIS A 30 5.56 -8.07 -1.22
C HIS A 30 5.08 -8.26 -2.67
N ARG A 31 4.30 -7.31 -3.20
CA ARG A 31 3.72 -7.39 -4.55
C ARG A 31 3.87 -6.10 -5.32
N ARG A 32 3.93 -6.20 -6.65
CA ARG A 32 3.99 -5.04 -7.55
C ARG A 32 2.77 -4.13 -7.35
N MET A 33 2.97 -2.83 -7.53
CA MET A 33 1.98 -1.76 -7.32
C MET A 33 1.51 -1.59 -5.86
N GLN A 34 2.10 -2.34 -4.92
CA GLN A 34 1.87 -2.08 -3.49
C GLN A 34 2.55 -0.77 -3.09
N THR A 35 1.83 0.01 -2.29
CA THR A 35 2.35 1.24 -1.69
C THR A 35 2.44 1.09 -0.19
N VAL A 36 3.56 1.50 0.38
CA VAL A 36 3.83 1.54 1.82
C VAL A 36 4.28 2.93 2.22
N TYR A 37 4.03 3.30 3.48
CA TYR A 37 4.43 4.59 4.03
C TYR A 37 5.40 4.36 5.18
N HIS A 38 6.51 5.08 5.16
CA HIS A 38 7.53 5.05 6.21
C HIS A 38 7.93 6.46 6.61
N PRO A 39 8.18 6.76 7.89
CA PRO A 39 8.72 8.05 8.29
C PRO A 39 10.10 8.29 7.67
N HIS A 40 10.47 9.56 7.49
CA HIS A 40 11.82 9.91 7.04
C HIS A 40 12.85 9.52 8.10
N THR A 41 13.59 8.45 7.83
CA THR A 41 14.73 8.01 8.64
C THR A 41 15.91 7.66 7.72
N PRO A 42 17.17 7.82 8.18
CA PRO A 42 18.33 7.40 7.41
C PRO A 42 18.31 5.92 7.03
N GLU A 43 17.79 5.07 7.93
CA GLU A 43 17.66 3.63 7.68
C GLU A 43 16.73 3.33 6.50
N THR A 44 15.53 3.91 6.49
CA THR A 44 14.59 3.76 5.37
C THR A 44 15.18 4.34 4.09
N GLY A 45 15.85 5.49 4.17
CA GLY A 45 16.56 6.09 3.03
C GLY A 45 17.61 5.16 2.43
N GLY A 46 18.45 4.53 3.27
CA GLY A 46 19.45 3.56 2.82
C GLY A 46 18.84 2.33 2.17
N LYS A 47 17.76 1.80 2.75
CA LYS A 47 16.99 0.69 2.16
C LYS A 47 16.42 1.06 0.78
N ILE A 48 15.83 2.25 0.65
CA ILE A 48 15.32 2.78 -0.63
C ILE A 48 16.44 2.87 -1.66
N LEU A 49 17.59 3.46 -1.32
CA LEU A 49 18.70 3.66 -2.27
C LEU A 49 19.23 2.33 -2.82
N LYS A 50 19.20 1.25 -2.03
CA LYS A 50 19.61 -0.10 -2.45
C LYS A 50 18.67 -0.73 -3.48
N VAL A 51 17.42 -0.28 -3.56
CA VAL A 51 16.38 -0.78 -4.48
C VAL A 51 15.76 0.33 -5.34
N LYS A 52 16.45 1.46 -5.51
CA LYS A 52 15.95 2.67 -6.19
C LYS A 52 15.47 2.43 -7.62
N GLU A 53 15.99 1.40 -8.28
CA GLU A 53 15.56 1.05 -9.63
C GLU A 53 14.19 0.37 -9.62
N LEU A 54 13.73 -0.20 -8.50
CA LEU A 54 12.48 -0.97 -8.43
C LEU A 54 11.30 -0.15 -7.91
N VAL A 55 11.58 0.90 -7.15
CA VAL A 55 10.59 1.67 -6.41
C VAL A 55 10.43 3.07 -6.98
N GLU A 56 9.23 3.61 -6.85
CA GLU A 56 8.96 5.03 -6.96
C GLU A 56 8.76 5.59 -5.56
N VAL A 57 9.31 6.77 -5.28
CA VAL A 57 9.27 7.39 -3.96
C VAL A 57 8.77 8.82 -4.07
N GLU A 58 7.73 9.13 -3.29
CA GLU A 58 7.21 10.48 -3.12
C GLU A 58 7.37 10.92 -1.66
N ASN A 59 7.84 12.15 -1.43
CA ASN A 59 7.88 12.74 -0.09
C ASN A 59 6.52 13.37 0.23
N VAL A 60 5.84 12.86 1.25
CA VAL A 60 4.46 13.24 1.63
C VAL A 60 4.37 13.74 3.07
N PRO A 61 3.39 14.61 3.39
CA PRO A 61 3.11 14.99 4.78
C PRO A 61 2.40 13.86 5.53
N THR A 62 2.39 13.93 6.87
CA THR A 62 1.70 12.96 7.74
C THR A 62 0.21 12.84 7.40
N SER A 63 -0.45 13.92 6.98
CA SER A 63 -1.88 13.91 6.60
C SER A 63 -2.20 13.07 5.36
N ALA A 64 -1.20 12.74 4.55
CA ALA A 64 -1.37 11.93 3.36
C ALA A 64 -1.07 10.43 3.59
N VAL A 65 -0.59 10.05 4.78
CA VAL A 65 -0.31 8.64 5.13
C VAL A 65 -1.62 7.87 5.23
N ARG A 66 -1.66 6.68 4.62
CA ARG A 66 -2.86 5.83 4.60
C ARG A 66 -2.56 4.41 5.06
N THR A 67 -3.42 3.87 5.92
CA THR A 67 -3.41 2.45 6.29
C THR A 67 -3.81 1.57 5.12
N GLN A 68 -3.51 0.27 5.18
CA GLN A 68 -3.89 -0.67 4.12
C GLN A 68 -5.41 -0.73 3.90
N GLU A 69 -6.19 -0.60 4.98
CA GLU A 69 -7.66 -0.55 4.92
C GLU A 69 -8.14 0.71 4.23
N GLN A 70 -7.61 1.88 4.60
CA GLN A 70 -7.93 3.15 3.96
C GLN A 70 -7.61 3.11 2.46
N GLN A 71 -6.42 2.63 2.09
CA GLN A 71 -6.03 2.44 0.68
C GLN A 71 -6.96 1.45 -0.07
N ARG A 72 -7.52 0.45 0.62
CA ARG A 72 -8.50 -0.47 0.02
C ARG A 72 -9.85 0.21 -0.20
N GLN A 73 -10.32 0.99 0.78
CA GLN A 73 -11.58 1.73 0.66
C GLN A 73 -11.48 2.80 -0.43
N GLU A 74 -10.37 3.53 -0.51
CA GLU A 74 -10.13 4.55 -1.54
C GLU A 74 -10.17 3.97 -2.96
N ARG A 75 -9.71 2.72 -3.14
CA ARG A 75 -9.77 2.01 -4.41
C ARG A 75 -11.13 1.37 -4.71
N LYS A 76 -12.04 1.32 -3.73
CA LYS A 76 -13.33 0.66 -3.88
C LYS A 76 -14.23 1.56 -4.71
N ALA A 77 -14.65 1.06 -5.88
CA ALA A 77 -15.64 1.74 -6.69
C ALA A 77 -16.99 1.85 -5.96
N SER A 78 -17.77 2.87 -6.31
CA SER A 78 -19.17 2.96 -5.90
C SER A 78 -19.91 1.72 -6.38
N ARG A 79 -20.76 1.15 -5.51
CA ARG A 79 -21.43 -0.13 -5.74
C ARG A 79 -22.31 -0.16 -7.01
N GLY A 80 -22.78 0.99 -7.48
CA GLY A 80 -23.58 1.12 -8.69
C GLY A 80 -25.03 0.64 -8.56
N TYR A 81 -25.40 0.07 -7.40
CA TYR A 81 -26.76 -0.35 -7.07
C TYR A 81 -27.02 -0.16 -5.58
N ALA A 82 -28.30 0.02 -5.23
CA ALA A 82 -28.79 -0.03 -3.87
C ALA A 82 -29.64 -1.29 -3.68
N VAL A 83 -29.53 -1.93 -2.52
CA VAL A 83 -30.38 -3.08 -2.19
C VAL A 83 -31.75 -2.54 -1.76
N ALA A 84 -32.76 -2.66 -2.63
CA ALA A 84 -34.10 -2.14 -2.38
C ALA A 84 -34.85 -2.85 -1.24
N GLY A 85 -34.48 -4.09 -0.92
CA GLY A 85 -35.07 -4.87 0.16
C GLY A 85 -34.49 -6.28 0.20
N SER A 86 -34.66 -6.97 1.33
CA SER A 86 -34.34 -8.40 1.46
C SER A 86 -35.61 -9.14 1.87
N ARG A 87 -36.07 -10.08 1.05
CA ARG A 87 -37.22 -10.94 1.38
C ARG A 87 -37.03 -11.73 2.68
N MET A 88 -35.78 -12.02 3.07
CA MET A 88 -35.47 -12.73 4.32
C MET A 88 -35.67 -11.87 5.58
N ARG A 89 -35.53 -10.54 5.52
CA ARG A 89 -35.79 -9.67 6.69
C ARG A 89 -37.28 -9.54 7.03
N ALA A 90 -38.17 -9.89 6.09
CA ALA A 90 -39.60 -9.96 6.33
C ALA A 90 -40.02 -11.30 6.98
N PHE A 91 -39.13 -12.29 7.01
CA PHE A 91 -39.37 -13.61 7.58
C PHE A 91 -38.60 -13.72 8.91
N GLN A 92 -38.95 -12.87 9.89
CA GLN A 92 -38.56 -13.09 11.28
C GLN A 92 -39.44 -14.23 11.79
N TRP A 93 -38.84 -15.41 12.00
CA TRP A 93 -39.48 -16.50 12.75
C TRP A 93 -39.70 -16.04 14.19
N GLU A 94 -40.94 -16.13 14.68
CA GLU A 94 -41.26 -16.19 16.12
C GLU A 94 -40.75 -17.50 16.72
#